data_AF-A0A7V9ME31-F1
#
_entry.id   AF-A0A7V9ME31-F1
#
_cell.length_a   1.000
_cell.length_b   1.000
_cell.length_c   1.000
_cell.angle_alpha   90.00
_cell.angle_beta   90.00
_cell.angle_gamma   90.00
#
_symmetry.space_group_name_H-M   'P 1'
#
loop_
_entity.id
_entity.type
_entity.pdbx_description
1 polymer ?
#
loop_
_entity_poly.entity_id
_entity_poly.type
_entity_poly.pdbx_seq_one_letter_code
_entity_poly.pdbx_strand_id
1 'polypeptide(L)'
;MDRRMFLASGAMSLLSLKAVSGTAFAGTTLPLMPARMAESLCESYMVNTKIFYASSVYGHTDAVVDLLKDLGVRTVRERISTGTSSGTRNQQSAMLRLAAAGTKWHGTVSTIEQWRNAGAANKQVLDRLTEYYTPRLGGDLSLLMRSLGGVNEIDNPHNGPDWAKHARLMQTALWDQATARSATRDIPVAGPTTRSDYTRERAAKLGDLSAITDVGAFHYYNGGTSPTRGISERIAISRPNFPDTQRWIVCETGYNDSPQDNKN
;
A
#
# COMPACT_ATOMS: atom_id res chain seq x y z
N MET A 1 7.64 -6.60 -82.39
CA MET A 1 6.41 -6.11 -83.04
C MET A 1 5.29 -7.09 -82.75
N ASP A 2 4.08 -6.53 -82.65
CA ASP A 2 2.76 -7.13 -82.48
C ASP A 2 2.20 -7.53 -81.10
N ARG A 3 1.19 -6.71 -80.76
CA ARG A 3 0.16 -6.83 -79.72
C ARG A 3 -0.77 -8.02 -80.01
N ARG A 4 -1.38 -8.60 -78.97
CA ARG A 4 -2.85 -8.67 -78.85
C ARG A 4 -3.32 -9.10 -77.46
N MET A 5 -4.18 -8.23 -76.92
CA MET A 5 -5.13 -8.43 -75.83
C MET A 5 -5.97 -9.71 -76.02
N PHE A 6 -6.25 -10.40 -74.92
CA PHE A 6 -7.51 -11.13 -74.74
C PHE A 6 -8.12 -10.77 -73.38
N LEU A 7 -9.35 -10.23 -73.46
CA LEU A 7 -10.26 -9.95 -72.36
C LEU A 7 -10.82 -11.29 -71.84
N ALA A 8 -10.83 -11.49 -70.52
CA ALA A 8 -11.59 -12.55 -69.87
C ALA A 8 -12.64 -11.92 -68.94
N SER A 9 -13.89 -12.11 -69.31
CA SER A 9 -15.10 -11.68 -68.64
C SER A 9 -15.31 -12.50 -67.35
N GLY A 10 -15.16 -11.86 -66.18
CA GLY A 10 -15.49 -12.47 -64.89
C GLY A 10 -16.95 -12.22 -64.53
N ALA A 11 -17.72 -13.30 -64.36
CA ALA A 11 -19.10 -13.26 -63.88
C ALA A 11 -19.16 -12.78 -62.43
N MET A 12 -20.00 -11.77 -62.16
CA MET A 12 -20.33 -11.29 -60.82
C MET A 12 -21.38 -12.21 -60.18
N SER A 13 -21.00 -12.97 -59.16
CA SER A 13 -21.94 -13.62 -58.25
C SER A 13 -22.33 -12.65 -57.13
N LEU A 14 -23.59 -12.20 -57.14
CA LEU A 14 -24.21 -11.43 -56.07
C LEU A 14 -24.42 -12.33 -54.84
N LEU A 15 -23.51 -12.26 -53.87
CA LEU A 15 -23.72 -12.79 -52.53
C LEU A 15 -24.57 -11.78 -51.74
N SER A 16 -25.84 -12.14 -51.50
CA SER A 16 -26.73 -11.40 -50.60
C SER A 16 -26.24 -11.55 -49.15
N LEU A 17 -25.63 -10.49 -48.59
CA LEU A 17 -25.41 -10.40 -47.15
C LEU A 17 -26.76 -10.23 -46.45
N LYS A 18 -27.22 -11.25 -45.73
CA LYS A 18 -28.26 -11.07 -44.71
C LYS A 18 -27.64 -10.28 -43.56
N ALA A 19 -28.11 -9.05 -43.36
CA ALA A 19 -27.79 -8.26 -42.19
C ALA A 19 -28.28 -9.02 -40.95
N VAL A 20 -27.34 -9.54 -40.16
CA VAL A 20 -27.62 -9.97 -38.79
C VAL A 20 -27.78 -8.69 -38.00
N SER A 21 -29.00 -8.40 -37.59
CA SER A 21 -29.33 -7.32 -36.66
C SER A 21 -28.60 -7.57 -35.35
N GLY A 22 -27.40 -7.01 -35.22
CA GLY A 22 -26.65 -7.04 -33.98
C GLY A 22 -27.45 -6.30 -32.92
N THR A 23 -27.86 -7.01 -31.87
CA THR A 23 -28.29 -6.39 -30.62
C THR A 23 -27.13 -5.51 -30.15
N ALA A 24 -27.30 -4.20 -30.27
CA ALA A 24 -26.38 -3.24 -29.71
C ALA A 24 -26.29 -3.55 -28.21
N PHE A 25 -25.11 -3.96 -27.74
CA PHE A 25 -24.80 -3.85 -26.33
C PHE A 25 -25.03 -2.38 -25.98
N ALA A 26 -26.02 -2.12 -25.12
CA ALA A 26 -26.15 -0.81 -24.50
C ALA A 26 -24.85 -0.57 -23.74
N GLY A 27 -23.92 0.12 -24.38
CA GLY A 27 -22.67 0.53 -23.78
C GLY A 27 -23.06 1.39 -22.60
N THR A 28 -22.87 0.87 -21.39
CA THR A 28 -22.87 1.70 -20.20
C THR A 28 -21.79 2.74 -20.44
N THR A 29 -22.22 3.98 -20.71
CA THR A 29 -21.33 5.13 -20.76
C THR A 29 -20.60 5.13 -19.43
N LEU A 30 -19.29 4.84 -19.47
CA LEU A 30 -18.46 4.97 -18.28
C LEU A 30 -18.67 6.40 -17.76
N PRO A 31 -18.80 6.58 -16.44
CA PRO A 31 -19.00 7.91 -15.89
C PRO A 31 -17.88 8.82 -16.38
N LEU A 32 -18.24 9.96 -16.96
CA LEU A 32 -17.29 11.01 -17.31
C LEU A 32 -16.60 11.45 -16.02
N MET A 33 -15.37 11.00 -15.81
CA MET A 33 -14.55 11.43 -14.69
C MET A 33 -13.77 12.68 -15.13
N PRO A 34 -13.75 13.75 -14.31
CA PRO A 34 -12.84 14.85 -14.54
C PRO A 34 -11.41 14.33 -14.68
N ALA A 35 -10.68 14.80 -15.70
CA ALA A 35 -9.27 14.50 -15.85
C ALA A 35 -8.54 14.92 -14.56
N ARG A 36 -7.73 14.02 -14.02
CA ARG A 36 -6.87 14.31 -12.87
C ARG A 36 -5.43 14.43 -13.35
N MET A 37 -4.68 15.30 -12.69
CA MET A 37 -3.24 15.44 -12.93
C MET A 37 -2.54 14.10 -12.68
N ALA A 38 -1.56 13.75 -13.51
CA ALA A 38 -0.80 12.51 -13.36
C ALA A 38 -0.12 12.44 -11.97
N GLU A 39 0.27 13.59 -11.43
CA GLU A 39 0.80 13.76 -10.08
C GLU A 39 -0.20 13.28 -9.02
N SER A 40 -1.49 13.54 -9.21
CA SER A 40 -2.54 13.08 -8.28
C SER A 40 -2.67 11.55 -8.28
N LEU A 41 -2.39 10.89 -9.41
CA LEU A 41 -2.33 9.44 -9.47
C LEU A 41 -1.14 8.91 -8.66
N CYS A 42 0.06 9.45 -8.86
CA CYS A 42 1.26 9.03 -8.15
C CYS A 42 1.18 9.25 -6.62
N GLU A 43 0.40 10.24 -6.18
CA GLU A 43 0.11 10.46 -4.75
C GLU A 43 -0.95 9.50 -4.18
N SER A 44 -1.73 8.81 -5.04
CA SER A 44 -2.88 7.99 -4.62
C SER A 44 -2.53 6.53 -4.28
N TYR A 45 -1.33 6.07 -4.63
CA TYR A 45 -0.90 4.70 -4.35
C TYR A 45 0.43 4.68 -3.61
N MET A 46 0.72 3.54 -2.98
CA MET A 46 2.04 3.23 -2.44
C MET A 46 2.51 1.86 -2.93
N VAL A 47 3.82 1.71 -3.03
CA VAL A 47 4.43 0.42 -3.37
C VAL A 47 5.01 -0.22 -2.11
N ASN A 48 4.58 -1.45 -1.81
CA ASN A 48 5.22 -2.22 -0.76
C ASN A 48 6.63 -2.61 -1.20
N THR A 49 7.63 -2.09 -0.50
CA THR A 49 9.03 -2.44 -0.72
C THR A 49 9.46 -3.38 0.39
N LYS A 50 10.25 -4.41 0.08
CA LYS A 50 10.81 -5.32 1.09
C LYS A 50 12.34 -5.32 1.00
N ILE A 51 12.93 -4.13 0.90
CA ILE A 51 14.38 -3.88 0.72
C ILE A 51 15.20 -4.52 1.85
N PHE A 52 14.62 -4.69 3.02
CA PHE A 52 15.26 -5.40 4.13
C PHE A 52 15.57 -6.88 3.81
N TYR A 53 14.85 -7.54 2.90
CA TYR A 53 15.12 -8.92 2.48
C TYR A 53 16.27 -8.98 1.47
N ALA A 54 17.48 -8.69 1.94
CA ALA A 54 18.69 -8.59 1.12
C ALA A 54 19.06 -9.88 0.36
N SER A 55 18.56 -11.04 0.77
CA SER A 55 18.78 -12.33 0.08
C SER A 55 17.77 -12.64 -1.02
N SER A 56 16.81 -11.75 -1.26
CA SER A 56 15.78 -11.89 -2.31
C SER A 56 16.09 -10.96 -3.50
N VAL A 57 15.17 -10.88 -4.46
CA VAL A 57 15.24 -9.88 -5.55
C VAL A 57 15.40 -8.44 -5.05
N TYR A 58 14.95 -8.14 -3.82
CA TYR A 58 15.11 -6.84 -3.18
C TYR A 58 16.57 -6.55 -2.74
N GLY A 59 17.44 -7.55 -2.76
CA GLY A 59 18.90 -7.41 -2.60
C GLY A 59 19.55 -6.57 -3.71
N HIS A 60 18.91 -6.47 -4.88
CA HIS A 60 19.29 -5.55 -5.97
C HIS A 60 18.78 -4.13 -5.69
N THR A 61 19.14 -3.58 -4.54
CA THR A 61 18.57 -2.34 -3.99
C THR A 61 18.70 -1.17 -4.95
N ASP A 62 19.80 -1.06 -5.70
CA ASP A 62 19.99 0.01 -6.69
C ASP A 62 18.93 -0.05 -7.80
N ALA A 63 18.75 -1.23 -8.41
CA ALA A 63 17.76 -1.44 -9.47
C ALA A 63 16.33 -1.19 -8.97
N VAL A 64 16.02 -1.59 -7.72
CA VAL A 64 14.70 -1.31 -7.12
C VAL A 64 14.49 0.19 -6.93
N VAL A 65 15.48 0.92 -6.40
CA VAL A 65 15.38 2.37 -6.20
C VAL A 65 15.23 3.10 -7.53
N ASP A 66 16.01 2.72 -8.54
CA ASP A 66 15.95 3.36 -9.86
C ASP A 66 14.60 3.09 -10.54
N LEU A 67 14.08 1.86 -10.47
CA LEU A 67 12.75 1.53 -10.98
C LEU A 67 11.64 2.33 -10.29
N LEU A 68 11.69 2.47 -8.96
CA LEU A 68 10.69 3.25 -8.22
C LEU A 68 10.70 4.73 -8.61
N LYS A 69 11.89 5.28 -8.89
CA LYS A 69 12.06 6.65 -9.38
C LYS A 69 11.51 6.81 -10.80
N ASP A 70 11.84 5.88 -11.69
CA ASP A 70 11.39 5.91 -13.09
C ASP A 70 9.87 5.79 -13.21
N LEU A 71 9.24 4.99 -12.33
CA LEU A 71 7.78 4.87 -12.23
C LEU A 71 7.12 6.10 -11.56
N GLY A 72 7.90 7.04 -11.02
CA GLY A 72 7.38 8.24 -10.35
C GLY A 72 6.66 7.94 -9.03
N VAL A 73 7.02 6.86 -8.34
CA VAL A 73 6.39 6.45 -7.08
C VAL A 73 6.61 7.51 -6.00
N ARG A 74 5.53 8.03 -5.39
CA ARG A 74 5.62 9.06 -4.34
C ARG A 74 5.52 8.52 -2.93
N THR A 75 5.10 7.27 -2.75
CA THR A 75 5.10 6.65 -1.42
C THR A 75 5.48 5.17 -1.51
N VAL A 76 6.37 4.74 -0.64
CA VAL A 76 6.69 3.33 -0.40
C VAL A 76 6.21 2.91 0.97
N ARG A 77 5.90 1.63 1.14
CA ARG A 77 5.55 1.02 2.42
C ARG A 77 6.55 -0.08 2.77
N GLU A 78 7.12 0.01 3.96
CA GLU A 78 7.94 -1.04 4.54
C GLU A 78 8.03 -0.88 6.07
N ARG A 79 8.41 -1.93 6.79
CA ARG A 79 8.78 -1.83 8.21
C ARG A 79 10.08 -1.07 8.40
N ILE A 80 10.13 -0.20 9.41
CA ILE A 80 11.36 0.53 9.77
C ILE A 80 12.31 -0.43 10.50
N SER A 81 13.45 -0.73 9.90
CA SER A 81 14.47 -1.60 10.49
C SER A 81 15.43 -0.83 11.39
N THR A 82 15.61 -1.31 12.63
CA THR A 82 16.46 -0.67 13.65
C THR A 82 17.79 -1.37 13.88
N GLY A 83 17.97 -2.58 13.35
CA GLY A 83 19.16 -3.41 13.55
C GLY A 83 20.39 -2.97 12.77
N THR A 84 21.37 -3.88 12.65
CA THR A 84 22.67 -3.64 12.00
C THR A 84 22.96 -4.65 10.87
N SER A 85 21.96 -5.39 10.42
CA SER A 85 22.10 -6.34 9.31
C SER A 85 22.40 -5.63 7.98
N SER A 86 22.89 -6.38 6.98
CA SER A 86 23.03 -5.83 5.61
C SER A 86 21.70 -5.34 5.06
N GLY A 87 20.60 -6.05 5.31
CA GLY A 87 19.25 -5.61 4.93
C GLY A 87 18.85 -4.28 5.58
N THR A 88 19.22 -4.07 6.85
CA THR A 88 18.98 -2.77 7.52
C THR A 88 19.77 -1.65 6.85
N ARG A 89 21.06 -1.87 6.55
CA ARG A 89 21.89 -0.87 5.87
C ARG A 89 21.38 -0.55 4.47
N ASN A 90 20.96 -1.56 3.71
CA ASN A 90 20.38 -1.39 2.38
C ASN A 90 19.09 -0.56 2.44
N GLN A 91 18.18 -0.89 3.37
CA GLN A 91 16.97 -0.10 3.57
C GLN A 91 17.30 1.36 3.93
N GLN A 92 18.24 1.58 4.85
CA GLN A 92 18.64 2.94 5.26
C GLN A 92 19.15 3.77 4.09
N SER A 93 20.06 3.21 3.28
CA SER A 93 20.58 3.88 2.09
C SER A 93 19.48 4.14 1.06
N ALA A 94 18.62 3.15 0.81
CA ALA A 94 17.53 3.26 -0.15
C ALA A 94 16.52 4.34 0.24
N MET A 95 16.09 4.38 1.51
CA MET A 95 15.12 5.37 1.99
C MET A 95 15.64 6.81 1.86
N LEU A 96 16.94 7.04 2.09
CA LEU A 96 17.54 8.37 1.86
C LEU A 96 17.57 8.75 0.38
N ARG A 97 17.90 7.80 -0.52
CA ARG A 97 17.88 8.02 -1.97
C ARG A 97 16.47 8.28 -2.50
N LEU A 98 15.48 7.56 -1.99
CA LEU A 98 14.07 7.73 -2.33
C LEU A 98 13.55 9.08 -1.80
N ALA A 99 13.89 9.47 -0.58
CA ALA A 99 13.55 10.79 -0.05
C ALA A 99 14.15 11.93 -0.90
N ALA A 100 15.40 11.79 -1.34
CA ALA A 100 16.04 12.75 -2.25
C ALA A 100 15.35 12.83 -3.64
N ALA A 101 14.61 11.80 -4.04
CA ALA A 101 13.78 11.79 -5.25
C ALA A 101 12.32 12.25 -5.02
N GLY A 102 11.98 12.64 -3.78
CA GLY A 102 10.63 13.05 -3.40
C GLY A 102 9.66 11.89 -3.16
N THR A 103 10.17 10.70 -2.88
CA THR A 103 9.39 9.54 -2.44
C THR A 103 9.36 9.46 -0.92
N LYS A 104 8.16 9.37 -0.33
CA LYS A 104 7.96 9.28 1.12
C LYS A 104 7.72 7.85 1.59
N TRP A 105 7.83 7.62 2.90
CA TRP A 105 7.74 6.33 3.53
C TRP A 105 6.53 6.25 4.47
N HIS A 106 5.63 5.31 4.20
CA HIS A 106 4.71 4.80 5.21
C HIS A 106 5.41 3.65 5.97
N GLY A 107 5.91 3.96 7.16
CA GLY A 107 6.82 3.09 7.90
C GLY A 107 6.14 2.33 9.03
N THR A 108 6.02 1.01 8.95
CA THR A 108 5.49 0.20 10.08
C THR A 108 6.50 0.19 11.24
N VAL A 109 6.04 0.56 12.44
CA VAL A 109 6.90 0.81 13.61
C VAL A 109 7.14 -0.43 14.47
N SER A 110 6.19 -1.35 14.56
CA SER A 110 6.36 -2.54 15.39
C SER A 110 5.63 -3.77 14.87
N THR A 111 6.03 -4.90 15.42
CA THR A 111 5.50 -6.23 15.13
C THR A 111 4.80 -6.76 16.39
N ILE A 112 3.79 -7.59 16.22
CA ILE A 112 2.94 -8.05 17.33
C ILE A 112 3.74 -8.81 18.39
N GLU A 113 4.80 -9.51 18.00
CA GLU A 113 5.73 -10.21 18.90
C GLU A 113 6.34 -9.29 19.95
N GLN A 114 6.37 -7.98 19.67
CA GLN A 114 6.93 -6.96 20.54
C GLN A 114 5.91 -6.38 21.52
N TRP A 115 4.66 -6.85 21.58
CA TRP A 115 3.60 -6.24 22.38
C TRP A 115 3.97 -6.07 23.87
N ARG A 116 4.70 -7.03 24.45
CA ARG A 116 5.15 -6.97 25.86
C ARG A 116 6.10 -5.81 26.12
N ASN A 117 6.84 -5.41 25.09
CA ASN A 117 7.85 -4.37 25.13
C ASN A 117 7.55 -3.26 24.11
N ALA A 118 6.27 -3.00 23.82
CA ALA A 118 5.85 -2.11 22.75
C ALA A 118 6.50 -0.72 22.86
N GLY A 119 6.55 -0.18 24.08
CA GLY A 119 7.21 1.11 24.34
C GLY A 119 8.69 1.12 23.99
N ALA A 120 9.42 0.04 24.28
CA ALA A 120 10.84 -0.07 23.92
C ALA A 120 11.04 -0.25 22.41
N ALA A 121 10.20 -1.08 21.77
CA ALA A 121 10.25 -1.30 20.33
C ALA A 121 9.95 -0.02 19.53
N ASN A 122 8.89 0.69 19.91
CA ASN A 122 8.53 1.98 19.31
C ASN A 122 9.64 3.02 19.54
N LYS A 123 10.20 3.07 20.76
CA LYS A 123 11.33 3.96 21.07
C LYS A 123 12.51 3.72 20.13
N GLN A 124 12.93 2.48 19.92
CA GLN A 124 14.06 2.17 19.03
C GLN A 124 13.83 2.66 17.59
N VAL A 125 12.60 2.56 17.08
CA VAL A 125 12.27 3.07 15.74
C VAL A 125 12.26 4.59 15.70
N LEU A 126 11.62 5.24 16.68
CA LEU A 126 11.55 6.71 16.73
C LEU A 126 12.92 7.35 16.98
N ASP A 127 13.76 6.71 17.78
CA ASP A 127 15.17 7.08 17.95
C ASP A 127 15.92 6.88 16.64
N ARG A 128 15.70 5.77 15.91
CA ARG A 128 16.31 5.59 14.57
C ARG A 128 15.90 6.70 13.60
N LEU A 129 14.64 7.10 13.57
CA LEU A 129 14.19 8.24 12.75
C LEU A 129 14.92 9.53 13.17
N THR A 130 14.96 9.82 14.47
CA THR A 130 15.49 11.08 15.00
C THR A 130 17.01 11.18 14.93
N GLU A 131 17.73 10.10 15.24
CA GLU A 131 19.18 10.10 15.39
C GLU A 131 19.91 9.76 14.09
N TYR A 132 19.30 8.93 13.23
CA TYR A 132 19.92 8.54 11.96
C TYR A 132 19.41 9.36 10.78
N TYR A 133 18.09 9.45 10.59
CA TYR A 133 17.51 10.07 9.39
C TYR A 133 17.46 11.59 9.48
N THR A 134 16.98 12.16 10.60
CA THR A 134 16.82 13.63 10.73
C THR A 134 18.09 14.41 10.37
N PRO A 135 19.30 14.08 10.87
CA PRO A 135 20.51 14.83 10.53
C PRO A 135 20.90 14.71 9.05
N ARG A 136 20.55 13.60 8.40
CA ARG A 136 20.83 13.33 6.97
C ARG A 136 19.81 13.99 6.04
N LEU A 137 18.71 14.49 6.59
CA LEU A 137 17.64 15.19 5.90
C LEU A 137 17.61 16.69 6.27
N GLY A 138 18.72 17.23 6.80
CA GLY A 138 18.81 18.65 7.14
C GLY A 138 17.88 19.08 8.29
N GLY A 139 17.42 18.15 9.11
CA GLY A 139 16.51 18.44 10.23
C GLY A 139 15.03 18.17 9.95
N ASP A 140 14.65 17.80 8.72
CA ASP A 140 13.24 17.67 8.34
C ASP A 140 12.85 16.23 7.97
N LEU A 141 12.21 15.52 8.89
CA LEU A 141 11.68 14.17 8.65
C LEU A 141 10.48 14.16 7.69
N SER A 142 9.83 15.30 7.41
CA SER A 142 8.70 15.37 6.48
C SER A 142 9.12 15.08 5.02
N LEU A 143 10.41 15.23 4.72
CA LEU A 143 11.03 14.83 3.44
C LEU A 143 11.02 13.32 3.24
N LEU A 144 11.11 12.55 4.33
CA LEU A 144 11.13 11.10 4.30
C LEU A 144 9.77 10.48 4.65
N MET A 145 9.06 10.98 5.64
CA MET A 145 7.92 10.26 6.22
C MET A 145 6.59 10.72 5.65
N ARG A 146 5.77 9.75 5.19
CA ARG A 146 4.35 9.95 4.89
C ARG A 146 3.51 9.75 6.14
N SER A 147 3.79 8.68 6.88
CA SER A 147 3.09 8.33 8.12
C SER A 147 3.82 7.22 8.88
N LEU A 148 3.56 7.15 10.18
CA LEU A 148 3.96 6.06 11.06
C LEU A 148 2.85 5.00 11.07
N GLY A 149 3.17 3.79 10.61
CA GLY A 149 2.22 2.68 10.58
C GLY A 149 2.16 1.94 11.91
N GLY A 150 0.94 1.70 12.41
CA GLY A 150 0.66 0.77 13.48
C GLY A 150 1.00 -0.68 13.11
N VAL A 151 0.74 -1.60 14.05
CA VAL A 151 1.12 -3.02 13.92
C VAL A 151 0.47 -3.70 12.70
N ASN A 152 1.23 -4.60 12.06
CA ASN A 152 0.83 -5.31 10.84
C ASN A 152 -0.11 -6.49 11.14
N GLU A 153 -1.22 -6.61 10.40
CA GLU A 153 -2.18 -7.74 10.44
C GLU A 153 -2.44 -8.28 11.85
N ILE A 154 -2.87 -7.38 12.73
CA ILE A 154 -2.96 -7.66 14.16
C ILE A 154 -3.95 -8.78 14.49
N ASP A 155 -4.96 -8.97 13.65
CA ASP A 155 -6.01 -9.97 13.80
C ASP A 155 -5.66 -11.34 13.20
N ASN A 156 -4.39 -11.58 12.86
CA ASN A 156 -3.93 -12.90 12.44
C ASN A 156 -4.21 -13.93 13.56
N PRO A 157 -4.86 -15.08 13.26
CA PRO A 157 -5.16 -16.11 14.25
C PRO A 157 -3.94 -16.60 15.06
N HIS A 158 -2.74 -16.53 14.49
CA HIS A 158 -1.50 -16.90 15.17
C HIS A 158 -1.10 -15.93 16.30
N ASN A 159 -1.68 -14.72 16.36
CA ASN A 159 -1.39 -13.72 17.38
C ASN A 159 -2.11 -13.98 18.71
N GLY A 160 -2.95 -15.01 18.77
CA GLY A 160 -3.67 -15.44 19.96
C GLY A 160 -4.96 -14.64 20.24
N PRO A 161 -5.74 -15.05 21.25
CA PRO A 161 -7.08 -14.52 21.50
C PRO A 161 -7.08 -13.05 21.98
N ASP A 162 -5.97 -12.59 22.57
CA ASP A 162 -5.81 -11.24 23.13
C ASP A 162 -5.30 -10.20 22.11
N TRP A 163 -5.25 -10.54 20.83
CA TRP A 163 -4.71 -9.68 19.77
C TRP A 163 -5.25 -8.24 19.82
N ALA A 164 -6.55 -8.06 20.10
CA ALA A 164 -7.19 -6.74 20.16
C ALA A 164 -6.69 -5.88 21.34
N LYS A 165 -6.43 -6.52 22.48
CA LYS A 165 -5.83 -5.85 23.64
C LYS A 165 -4.40 -5.43 23.32
N HIS A 166 -3.63 -6.32 22.69
CA HIS A 166 -2.26 -6.00 22.26
C HIS A 166 -2.24 -4.88 21.22
N ALA A 167 -3.18 -4.87 20.28
CA ALA A 167 -3.37 -3.81 19.30
C ALA A 167 -3.50 -2.43 19.96
N ARG A 168 -4.43 -2.30 20.91
CA ARG A 168 -4.68 -1.06 21.64
C ARG A 168 -3.43 -0.61 22.40
N LEU A 169 -2.81 -1.51 23.15
CA LEU A 169 -1.59 -1.21 23.90
C LEU A 169 -0.47 -0.69 22.99
N MET A 170 -0.22 -1.39 21.88
CA MET A 170 0.83 -1.02 20.93
C MET A 170 0.53 0.30 20.22
N GLN A 171 -0.73 0.54 19.85
CA GLN A 171 -1.17 1.77 19.20
C GLN A 171 -1.07 2.97 20.15
N THR A 172 -1.51 2.83 21.40
CA THR A 172 -1.36 3.88 22.43
C THR A 172 0.11 4.19 22.65
N ALA A 173 0.95 3.17 22.82
CA ALA A 173 2.39 3.37 22.99
C ALA A 173 3.05 4.04 21.77
N LEU A 174 2.55 3.83 20.55
CA LEU A 174 3.04 4.52 19.36
C LEU A 174 2.59 5.98 19.38
N TRP A 175 1.30 6.23 19.61
CA TRP A 175 0.72 7.55 19.64
C TRP A 175 1.40 8.47 20.66
N ASP A 176 1.47 8.03 21.92
CA ASP A 176 2.05 8.83 23.02
C ASP A 176 3.50 9.20 22.73
N GLN A 177 4.25 8.26 22.17
CA GLN A 177 5.68 8.44 21.87
C GLN A 177 5.94 9.28 20.62
N ALA A 178 5.11 9.14 19.59
CA ALA A 178 5.24 9.90 18.35
C ALA A 178 4.87 11.37 18.57
N THR A 179 3.79 11.63 19.30
CA THR A 179 3.27 12.96 19.59
C THR A 179 4.09 13.74 20.63
N ALA A 180 4.77 13.04 21.55
CA ALA A 180 5.64 13.68 22.54
C ALA A 180 6.97 14.22 21.98
N ARG A 181 7.40 13.78 20.78
CA ARG A 181 8.70 14.15 20.18
C ARG A 181 8.53 15.23 19.11
N SER A 182 9.27 16.33 19.22
CA SER A 182 9.24 17.40 18.23
C SER A 182 9.52 16.94 16.79
N ALA A 183 10.43 15.98 16.60
CA ALA A 183 10.79 15.47 15.29
C ALA A 183 9.69 14.63 14.61
N THR A 184 8.76 14.05 15.37
CA THR A 184 7.75 13.11 14.83
C THR A 184 6.31 13.51 15.11
N ARG A 185 6.06 14.51 15.95
CA ARG A 185 4.69 14.90 16.37
C ARG A 185 3.78 15.32 15.23
N ASP A 186 4.36 15.81 14.14
CA ASP A 186 3.63 16.30 12.97
C ASP A 186 3.53 15.21 11.86
N ILE A 187 4.06 14.01 12.10
CA ILE A 187 3.95 12.88 11.19
C ILE A 187 2.66 12.11 11.51
N PRO A 188 1.73 11.93 10.56
CA PRO A 188 0.48 11.22 10.81
C PRO A 188 0.72 9.78 11.31
N VAL A 189 -0.04 9.36 12.31
CA VAL A 189 -0.07 7.99 12.83
C VAL A 189 -1.22 7.23 12.20
N ALA A 190 -0.92 6.20 11.40
CA ALA A 190 -1.91 5.28 10.88
C ALA A 190 -2.22 4.18 11.90
N GLY A 191 -3.47 3.74 11.93
CA GLY A 191 -3.92 2.66 12.81
C GLY A 191 -3.24 1.31 12.50
N PRO A 192 -3.49 0.29 13.35
CA PRO A 192 -3.07 -1.07 13.04
C PRO A 192 -3.78 -1.56 11.77
N THR A 193 -3.09 -2.38 10.98
CA THR A 193 -3.68 -3.01 9.80
C THR A 193 -4.35 -4.33 10.17
N THR A 194 -5.40 -4.68 9.42
CA THR A 194 -6.18 -5.89 9.60
C THR A 194 -6.22 -6.71 8.31
N ARG A 195 -6.33 -8.04 8.42
CA ARG A 195 -6.33 -8.99 7.30
C ARG A 195 -7.59 -8.93 6.45
N SER A 196 -7.56 -9.43 5.22
CA SER A 196 -8.73 -9.47 4.33
C SER A 196 -9.98 -10.12 4.95
N ASP A 197 -9.84 -11.09 5.86
CA ASP A 197 -10.93 -11.80 6.56
C ASP A 197 -11.49 -11.08 7.79
N TYR A 198 -11.11 -9.81 8.03
CA TYR A 198 -11.64 -9.01 9.14
C TYR A 198 -13.16 -8.81 9.05
N THR A 199 -13.85 -9.05 10.17
CA THR A 199 -15.32 -9.02 10.27
C THR A 199 -15.80 -7.90 11.19
N ARG A 200 -17.12 -7.63 11.19
CA ARG A 200 -17.74 -6.69 12.15
C ARG A 200 -17.54 -7.10 13.60
N GLU A 201 -17.53 -8.41 13.89
CA GLU A 201 -17.26 -8.92 15.24
C GLU A 201 -15.81 -8.62 15.67
N ARG A 202 -14.84 -8.83 14.77
CA ARG A 202 -13.45 -8.44 15.04
C ARG A 202 -13.31 -6.92 15.19
N ALA A 203 -14.03 -6.14 14.40
CA ALA A 203 -14.10 -4.68 14.55
C ALA A 203 -14.64 -4.27 15.92
N ALA A 204 -15.74 -4.87 16.39
CA ALA A 204 -16.28 -4.64 17.72
C ALA A 204 -15.27 -5.02 18.81
N LYS A 205 -14.52 -6.12 18.63
CA LYS A 205 -13.48 -6.56 19.58
C LYS A 205 -12.28 -5.62 19.64
N LEU A 206 -11.85 -5.06 18.50
CA LEU A 206 -10.77 -4.07 18.46
C LEU A 206 -11.19 -2.74 19.10
N GLY A 207 -12.45 -2.34 18.93
CA GLY A 207 -13.00 -1.11 19.50
C GLY A 207 -12.48 0.15 18.82
N ASP A 208 -12.92 1.30 19.33
CA ASP A 208 -12.57 2.61 18.78
C ASP A 208 -11.10 2.98 19.09
N LEU A 209 -10.38 3.45 18.08
CA LEU A 209 -9.00 3.92 18.15
C LEU A 209 -8.84 5.40 17.71
N SER A 210 -9.94 6.15 17.52
CA SER A 210 -9.87 7.51 16.96
C SER A 210 -9.04 8.48 17.80
N ALA A 211 -9.00 8.28 19.12
CA ALA A 211 -8.18 9.09 20.03
C ALA A 211 -6.66 8.91 19.83
N ILE A 212 -6.23 7.85 19.13
CA ILE A 212 -4.82 7.45 19.00
C ILE A 212 -4.44 7.09 17.55
N THR A 213 -5.12 7.69 16.56
CA THR A 213 -4.89 7.45 15.13
C THR A 213 -5.37 8.65 14.30
N ASP A 214 -4.58 9.03 13.29
CA ASP A 214 -4.95 10.04 12.30
C ASP A 214 -5.58 9.43 11.02
N VAL A 215 -5.16 8.21 10.67
CA VAL A 215 -5.46 7.56 9.39
C VAL A 215 -5.92 6.13 9.60
N GLY A 216 -7.10 5.78 9.06
CA GLY A 216 -7.59 4.40 9.07
C GLY A 216 -6.77 3.52 8.13
N ALA A 217 -6.46 2.29 8.54
CA ALA A 217 -5.60 1.39 7.78
C ALA A 217 -6.14 -0.04 7.78
N PHE A 218 -6.00 -0.74 6.65
CA PHE A 218 -6.30 -2.17 6.53
C PHE A 218 -5.58 -2.80 5.34
N HIS A 219 -5.52 -4.12 5.29
CA HIS A 219 -5.15 -4.88 4.09
C HIS A 219 -6.40 -5.41 3.40
N TYR A 220 -6.35 -5.49 2.08
CA TYR A 220 -7.43 -6.07 1.31
C TYR A 220 -6.93 -6.70 0.02
N TYR A 221 -6.77 -8.02 0.05
CA TYR A 221 -6.42 -8.87 -1.08
C TYR A 221 -7.69 -9.49 -1.66
N ASN A 222 -8.05 -9.11 -2.88
CA ASN A 222 -9.34 -9.40 -3.49
C ASN A 222 -9.29 -10.55 -4.52
N GLY A 223 -8.23 -11.37 -4.52
CA GLY A 223 -8.18 -12.69 -5.17
C GLY A 223 -8.58 -12.73 -6.65
N GLY A 224 -7.79 -12.08 -7.52
CA GLY A 224 -7.99 -12.08 -8.98
C GLY A 224 -9.20 -11.26 -9.48
N THR A 225 -9.95 -10.62 -8.58
CA THR A 225 -11.10 -9.77 -8.95
C THR A 225 -10.67 -8.31 -9.19
N SER A 226 -11.62 -7.39 -9.46
CA SER A 226 -11.30 -5.95 -9.59
C SER A 226 -10.73 -5.36 -8.29
N PRO A 227 -9.60 -4.61 -8.32
CA PRO A 227 -8.98 -4.01 -7.12
C PRO A 227 -9.93 -3.18 -6.24
N THR A 228 -11.00 -2.65 -6.82
CA THR A 228 -11.99 -1.81 -6.12
C THR A 228 -13.15 -2.59 -5.51
N ARG A 229 -13.30 -3.88 -5.84
CA ARG A 229 -14.38 -4.72 -5.32
C ARG A 229 -14.29 -4.77 -3.80
N GLY A 230 -15.39 -4.48 -3.09
CA GLY A 230 -15.45 -4.66 -1.63
C GLY A 230 -14.71 -3.62 -0.78
N ILE A 231 -14.02 -2.62 -1.36
CA ILE A 231 -13.36 -1.56 -0.57
C ILE A 231 -14.36 -0.80 0.30
N SER A 232 -15.53 -0.43 -0.24
CA SER A 232 -16.56 0.30 0.52
C SER A 232 -17.10 -0.51 1.69
N GLU A 233 -17.33 -1.81 1.48
CA GLU A 233 -17.73 -2.72 2.56
C GLU A 233 -16.62 -2.82 3.62
N ARG A 234 -15.37 -2.91 3.19
CA ARG A 234 -14.24 -2.97 4.09
C ARG A 234 -14.08 -1.70 4.93
N ILE A 235 -14.24 -0.54 4.32
CA ILE A 235 -14.30 0.74 5.06
C ILE A 235 -15.46 0.73 6.05
N ALA A 236 -16.64 0.23 5.67
CA ALA A 236 -17.79 0.17 6.56
C ALA A 236 -17.59 -0.79 7.74
N ILE A 237 -16.86 -1.89 7.56
CA ILE A 237 -16.48 -2.82 8.64
C ILE A 237 -15.49 -2.17 9.60
N SER A 238 -14.48 -1.47 9.08
CA SER A 238 -13.43 -0.83 9.89
C SER A 238 -13.84 0.53 10.47
N ARG A 239 -14.92 1.15 9.97
CA ARG A 239 -15.38 2.48 10.40
C ARG A 239 -15.53 2.63 11.92
N PRO A 240 -16.09 1.65 12.67
CA PRO A 240 -16.18 1.75 14.13
C PRO A 240 -14.82 1.80 14.84
N ASN A 241 -13.74 1.34 14.21
CA ASN A 241 -12.38 1.46 14.77
C ASN A 241 -11.77 2.84 14.52
N PHE A 242 -12.25 3.56 13.50
CA PHE A 242 -11.75 4.87 13.08
C PHE A 242 -12.91 5.82 12.69
N PRO A 243 -13.85 6.13 13.62
CA PRO A 243 -15.05 6.90 13.32
C PRO A 243 -14.73 8.28 12.74
N ASP A 244 -13.70 8.94 13.27
CA ASP A 244 -13.37 10.34 12.95
C ASP A 244 -12.44 10.49 11.72
N THR A 245 -11.86 9.39 11.22
CA THR A 245 -10.89 9.50 10.11
C THR A 245 -11.57 9.72 8.77
N GLN A 246 -11.11 10.73 8.04
CA GLN A 246 -11.49 10.94 6.64
C GLN A 246 -10.50 10.31 5.66
N ARG A 247 -9.32 9.87 6.15
CA ARG A 247 -8.25 9.33 5.33
C ARG A 247 -8.11 7.84 5.59
N TRP A 248 -8.03 7.07 4.50
CA TRP A 248 -7.91 5.63 4.54
C TRP A 248 -6.69 5.19 3.72
N ILE A 249 -5.99 4.20 4.23
CA ILE A 249 -4.91 3.53 3.54
C ILE A 249 -5.24 2.04 3.42
N VAL A 250 -5.27 1.54 2.18
CA VAL A 250 -5.17 0.10 1.91
C VAL A 250 -3.68 -0.24 1.84
N CYS A 251 -3.10 -0.61 2.99
CA CYS A 251 -1.66 -0.70 3.17
C CYS A 251 -1.05 -1.87 2.37
N GLU A 252 -1.82 -2.94 2.14
CA GLU A 252 -1.42 -4.03 1.27
C GLU A 252 -2.63 -4.52 0.46
N THR A 253 -2.39 -4.74 -0.82
CA THR A 253 -3.30 -5.33 -1.81
C THR A 253 -2.46 -5.84 -2.99
N GLY A 254 -3.05 -6.64 -3.86
CA GLY A 254 -2.37 -7.13 -5.06
C GLY A 254 -2.83 -8.53 -5.45
N TYR A 255 -2.18 -9.04 -6.50
CA TYR A 255 -2.37 -10.39 -7.01
C TYR A 255 -1.03 -11.10 -7.05
N ASN A 256 -1.09 -12.42 -6.90
CA ASN A 256 0.02 -13.29 -7.21
C ASN A 256 -0.29 -13.96 -8.55
N ASP A 257 0.66 -13.93 -9.47
CA ASP A 257 0.60 -14.63 -10.75
C ASP A 257 1.28 -16.01 -10.70
N SER A 258 1.81 -16.39 -9.53
CA SER A 258 2.33 -17.73 -9.28
C SER A 258 1.20 -18.77 -9.37
N PRO A 259 1.39 -19.86 -10.15
CA PRO A 259 0.41 -20.94 -10.28
C PRO A 259 0.15 -21.71 -8.97
N GLN A 260 0.88 -21.42 -7.89
CA GLN A 260 0.77 -22.12 -6.61
C GLN A 260 -0.24 -21.47 -5.63
N ASP A 261 -0.82 -20.31 -5.95
CA ASP A 261 -1.62 -19.53 -5.01
C ASP A 261 -3.14 -19.80 -5.06
N ASN A 262 -3.52 -21.07 -5.21
CA ASN A 262 -4.89 -21.52 -4.91
C ASN A 262 -5.03 -21.73 -3.40
N LYS A 263 -5.06 -20.64 -2.63
CA LYS A 263 -5.54 -20.66 -1.25
C LYS A 263 -6.80 -19.80 -1.15
N ASN A 264 -7.89 -20.36 -1.66
CA ASN A 264 -9.23 -20.06 -1.14
C ASN A 264 -9.42 -20.78 0.19
#